data_AF-A0A1B6DXW8-F1
#
_entry.id   AF-A0A1B6DXW8-F1
#
_cell.length_a   1.000
_cell.length_b   1.000
_cell.length_c   1.000
_cell.angle_alpha   90.00
_cell.angle_beta   90.00
_cell.angle_gamma   90.00
#
_symmetry.space_group_name_H-M   'P 1'
#
loop_
_entity.id
_entity.type
_entity.pdbx_description
1 polymer ?
#
loop_
_entity_poly.entity_id
_entity_poly.type
_entity_poly.pdbx_seq_one_letter_code
_entity_poly.pdbx_strand_id
1 'polypeptide(L)'
;MGKLHDRPVLFKYVMAEYCTCRRAILVHLFLDALTKGGPGGIPKPIESHVHDTKRYVGDMLAWLHQAIPGEKDNLITLLKACDNKTDISDIIQEAVSNISEGVCHPLRVRIEQILSSELAVTNLYHTYNLVRFYVQVFNQILLGSNFKTTLEDLQKLSERTFLTALQNQVKQKVLEKVEAPHPDLSPSSGISYLLSLLQDILSIASVAEGRQDDMNKIATCVIEPLLQAVTLSASRLATSDMAVYLLNCLHLMQSTLALYEFMDERLERLQAQSEAQLD
;
A
#
# COMPACT_ATOMS: atom_id res chain seq x y z
N MET A 1 41.85 -0.46 7.95
CA MET A 1 40.93 -0.81 9.05
C MET A 1 41.55 -1.77 10.07
N GLY A 2 42.23 -2.85 9.67
CA GLY A 2 42.83 -3.80 10.63
C GLY A 2 43.67 -3.16 11.76
N LYS A 3 44.59 -2.24 11.44
CA LYS A 3 45.40 -1.52 12.47
C LYS A 3 44.62 -0.51 13.33
N LEU A 4 43.45 -0.08 12.88
CA LEU A 4 42.57 0.84 13.62
C LEU A 4 41.63 0.09 14.55
N HIS A 5 41.34 -1.17 14.27
CA HIS A 5 40.49 -2.03 15.10
C HIS A 5 41.01 -2.10 16.55
N ASP A 6 42.33 -2.15 16.74
CA ASP A 6 42.97 -2.16 18.06
C ASP A 6 42.89 -0.80 18.81
N ARG A 7 42.31 0.23 18.18
CA ARG A 7 42.10 1.58 18.73
C ARG A 7 40.61 1.95 18.66
N PRO A 8 39.77 1.46 19.58
CA PRO A 8 38.31 1.49 19.44
C PRO A 8 37.72 2.89 19.31
N VAL A 9 38.30 3.90 19.98
CA VAL A 9 37.83 5.30 19.88
C VAL A 9 38.06 5.87 18.48
N LEU A 10 39.28 5.69 17.92
CA LEU A 10 39.59 6.17 16.57
C LEU A 10 38.81 5.39 15.52
N PHE A 11 38.64 4.08 15.71
CA PHE A 11 37.85 3.24 14.82
C PHE A 11 36.41 3.74 14.72
N LYS A 12 35.75 3.97 15.87
CA LYS A 12 34.38 4.50 15.90
C LYS A 12 34.27 5.86 15.21
N TYR A 13 35.23 6.76 15.44
CA TYR A 13 35.25 8.06 14.78
C TYR A 13 35.35 7.94 13.25
N VAL A 14 36.30 7.13 12.75
CA VAL A 14 36.47 6.92 11.31
C VAL A 14 35.23 6.27 10.68
N MET A 15 34.59 5.32 11.38
CA MET A 15 33.34 4.71 10.92
C MET A 15 32.20 5.72 10.85
N ALA A 16 32.07 6.60 11.85
CA ALA A 16 31.04 7.64 11.85
C ALA A 16 31.22 8.64 10.69
N GLU A 17 32.46 9.06 10.41
CA GLU A 17 32.78 9.90 9.26
C GLU A 17 32.49 9.19 7.94
N TYR A 18 32.87 7.91 7.82
CA TYR A 18 32.55 7.08 6.65
C TYR A 18 31.04 7.02 6.40
N CYS A 19 30.25 6.70 7.42
CA CYS A 19 28.79 6.66 7.32
C CYS A 19 28.21 8.02 6.91
N THR A 20 28.74 9.11 7.45
CA THR A 20 28.31 10.48 7.10
C THR A 20 28.55 10.79 5.61
N CYS A 21 29.74 10.49 5.09
CA CYS A 21 30.06 10.67 3.68
C CYS A 21 29.21 9.77 2.78
N ARG A 22 29.10 8.48 3.10
CA ARG A 22 28.32 7.52 2.29
C ARG A 22 26.83 7.83 2.28
N ARG A 23 26.27 8.25 3.42
CA ARG A 23 24.89 8.74 3.51
C ARG A 23 24.64 9.90 2.55
N ALA A 24 25.52 10.91 2.54
CA ALA A 24 25.38 12.04 1.62
C ALA A 24 25.44 11.59 0.16
N ILE A 25 26.36 10.68 -0.19
CA ILE A 25 26.47 10.10 -1.53
C ILE A 25 25.19 9.34 -1.91
N LEU A 26 24.67 8.47 -1.04
CA LEU A 26 23.45 7.69 -1.30
C LEU A 26 22.26 8.61 -1.56
N VAL A 27 22.10 9.67 -0.75
CA VAL A 27 21.05 10.67 -0.95
C VAL A 27 21.20 11.37 -2.30
N HIS A 28 22.42 11.81 -2.66
CA HIS A 28 22.67 12.43 -3.95
C HIS A 28 22.35 11.50 -5.12
N LEU A 29 22.78 10.23 -5.04
CA LEU A 29 22.48 9.23 -6.07
C LEU A 29 20.98 8.98 -6.21
N PHE A 30 20.25 8.95 -5.09
CA PHE A 30 18.80 8.79 -5.11
C PHE A 30 18.11 10.00 -5.76
N LEU A 31 18.52 11.22 -5.41
CA LEU A 31 17.98 12.44 -6.01
C LEU A 31 18.31 12.54 -7.51
N ASP A 32 19.50 12.11 -7.93
CA ASP A 32 19.87 12.05 -9.34
C ASP A 32 19.04 10.99 -10.09
N ALA A 33 18.78 9.82 -9.49
CA ALA A 33 17.88 8.84 -10.07
C ALA A 33 16.43 9.39 -10.22
N LEU A 34 15.97 10.16 -9.23
CA LEU A 34 14.66 10.81 -9.27
C LEU A 34 14.57 11.86 -10.38
N THR A 35 15.56 12.75 -10.50
CA THR A 35 15.46 14.00 -11.28
C THR A 35 16.21 13.99 -12.61
N LYS A 36 17.32 13.25 -12.71
CA LYS A 36 18.21 13.21 -13.90
C LYS A 36 18.14 11.88 -14.65
N GLY A 37 17.88 10.77 -13.94
CA GLY A 37 17.93 9.43 -14.51
C GLY A 37 19.37 8.93 -14.70
N GLY A 38 19.54 7.89 -15.51
CA GLY A 38 20.85 7.28 -15.76
C GLY A 38 21.72 8.04 -16.77
N PRO A 39 22.98 7.60 -16.97
CA PRO A 39 23.91 8.21 -17.92
C PRO A 39 23.30 8.34 -19.32
N GLY A 40 23.35 9.53 -19.91
CA GLY A 40 22.73 9.79 -21.22
C GLY A 40 21.20 9.86 -21.21
N GLY A 41 20.57 9.97 -20.03
CA GLY A 41 19.11 10.04 -19.86
C GLY A 41 18.41 8.68 -19.91
N ILE A 42 19.18 7.58 -19.77
CA ILE A 42 18.66 6.20 -19.79
C ILE A 42 19.15 5.45 -18.55
N PRO A 43 18.24 4.91 -17.70
CA PRO A 43 16.79 5.11 -17.77
C PRO A 43 16.40 6.57 -17.50
N LYS A 44 15.21 6.97 -17.95
CA LYS A 44 14.67 8.31 -17.70
C LYS A 44 14.58 8.60 -16.18
N PRO A 45 14.57 9.88 -15.77
CA PRO A 45 14.28 10.26 -14.40
C PRO A 45 13.02 9.55 -13.87
N ILE A 46 13.06 9.03 -12.65
CA ILE A 46 11.90 8.36 -12.05
C ILE A 46 10.70 9.31 -11.98
N GLU A 47 10.94 10.61 -11.76
CA GLU A 47 9.90 11.67 -11.78
C GLU A 47 9.15 11.80 -13.11
N SER A 48 9.72 11.32 -14.23
CA SER A 48 9.01 11.33 -15.51
C SER A 48 7.77 10.43 -15.52
N HIS A 49 7.63 9.56 -14.52
CA HIS A 49 6.51 8.64 -14.35
C HIS A 49 5.52 9.06 -13.25
N VAL A 50 5.58 10.29 -12.72
CA VAL A 50 4.69 10.77 -11.63
C VAL A 50 3.19 10.56 -11.92
N HIS A 51 2.78 10.57 -13.19
CA HIS A 51 1.40 10.31 -13.60
C HIS A 51 0.96 8.84 -13.47
N ASP A 52 1.92 7.91 -13.44
CA ASP A 52 1.70 6.49 -13.18
C ASP A 52 2.17 6.19 -11.75
N THR A 53 1.26 6.40 -10.79
CA THR A 53 1.48 6.18 -9.36
C THR A 53 2.14 4.83 -9.06
N LYS A 54 1.69 3.77 -9.73
CA LYS A 54 2.19 2.40 -9.50
C LYS A 54 3.65 2.29 -9.90
N ARG A 55 3.97 2.76 -11.11
CA ARG A 55 5.34 2.74 -11.63
C ARG A 55 6.25 3.68 -10.85
N TYR A 56 5.80 4.88 -10.53
CA TYR A 56 6.62 5.87 -9.83
C TYR A 56 7.04 5.40 -8.44
N VAL A 57 6.10 4.90 -7.63
CA VAL A 57 6.42 4.32 -6.32
C VAL A 57 7.26 3.05 -6.45
N GLY A 58 6.94 2.20 -7.43
CA GLY A 58 7.68 0.96 -7.70
C GLY A 58 9.14 1.22 -8.06
N ASP A 59 9.40 2.16 -8.96
CA ASP A 59 10.74 2.51 -9.42
C ASP A 59 11.57 3.12 -8.27
N MET A 60 10.97 3.95 -7.41
CA MET A 60 11.66 4.48 -6.21
C MET A 60 12.10 3.37 -5.24
N LEU A 61 11.18 2.46 -4.91
CA LEU A 61 11.46 1.37 -3.96
C LEU A 61 12.41 0.33 -4.57
N ALA A 62 12.28 0.03 -5.87
CA ALA A 62 13.18 -0.86 -6.60
C ALA A 62 14.59 -0.30 -6.66
N TRP A 63 14.75 1.00 -6.91
CA TRP A 63 16.06 1.64 -6.92
C TRP A 63 16.75 1.54 -5.56
N LEU A 64 16.02 1.80 -4.47
CA LEU A 64 16.54 1.66 -3.11
C LEU A 64 16.91 0.21 -2.78
N HIS A 65 16.08 -0.75 -3.22
CA HIS A 65 16.33 -2.18 -3.04
C HIS A 65 17.62 -2.63 -3.74
N GLN A 66 17.96 -2.01 -4.88
CA GLN A 66 19.21 -2.28 -5.60
C GLN A 66 20.42 -1.54 -5.00
N ALA A 67 20.23 -0.30 -4.52
CA ALA A 67 21.33 0.54 -4.06
C ALA A 67 21.86 0.15 -2.67
N ILE A 68 20.95 -0.16 -1.73
CA ILE A 68 21.30 -0.43 -0.32
C ILE A 68 22.26 -1.62 -0.14
N PRO A 69 22.07 -2.77 -0.83
CA PRO A 69 23.04 -3.88 -0.78
C PRO A 69 24.47 -3.47 -1.17
N GLY A 70 24.63 -2.51 -2.10
CA GLY A 70 25.94 -2.00 -2.49
C GLY A 70 26.69 -1.31 -1.34
N GLU A 71 25.98 -0.65 -0.42
CA GLU A 71 26.61 -0.08 0.78
C GLU A 71 27.12 -1.16 1.74
N LYS A 72 26.38 -2.26 1.86
CA LYS A 72 26.81 -3.42 2.64
C LYS A 72 28.08 -4.04 2.05
N ASP A 73 28.14 -4.21 0.73
CA ASP A 73 29.32 -4.76 0.04
C ASP A 73 30.56 -3.86 0.18
N ASN A 74 30.37 -2.53 0.12
CA ASN A 74 31.44 -1.57 0.37
C ASN A 74 31.99 -1.70 1.80
N LEU A 75 31.13 -1.83 2.80
CA LEU A 75 31.51 -2.02 4.20
C LEU A 75 32.21 -3.36 4.44
N ILE A 76 31.72 -4.45 3.84
CA ILE A 76 32.38 -5.77 3.88
C ILE A 76 33.80 -5.67 3.32
N THR A 77 33.96 -4.96 2.20
CA THR A 77 35.28 -4.76 1.57
C THR A 77 36.19 -3.90 2.44
N LEU A 78 35.67 -2.81 3.03
CA LEU A 78 36.41 -1.91 3.90
C LEU A 78 36.91 -2.61 5.18
N LEU A 79 36.10 -3.50 5.74
CA LEU A 79 36.36 -4.20 7.01
C LEU A 79 36.97 -5.59 6.83
N LYS A 80 37.29 -6.01 5.60
CA LYS A 80 37.81 -7.35 5.26
C LYS A 80 39.05 -7.78 6.06
N ALA A 81 39.87 -6.82 6.51
CA ALA A 81 41.12 -7.06 7.24
C ALA A 81 41.00 -6.92 8.77
N CYS A 82 39.79 -6.95 9.32
CA CYS A 82 39.55 -6.95 10.76
C CYS A 82 39.29 -8.39 11.26
N ASP A 83 39.81 -8.75 12.43
CA ASP A 83 39.95 -10.16 12.85
C ASP A 83 38.72 -10.75 13.58
N ASN A 84 37.70 -9.95 13.94
CA ASN A 84 36.50 -10.43 14.65
C ASN A 84 35.20 -10.36 13.82
N LYS A 85 34.79 -11.48 13.21
CA LYS A 85 33.65 -11.54 12.26
C LYS A 85 32.29 -11.20 12.86
N THR A 86 32.04 -11.53 14.13
CA THR A 86 30.73 -11.30 14.78
C THR A 86 30.51 -9.80 15.04
N ASP A 87 31.48 -9.13 15.67
CA ASP A 87 31.41 -7.68 15.92
C ASP A 87 31.37 -6.88 14.61
N ILE A 88 32.09 -7.32 13.57
CA ILE A 88 32.07 -6.69 12.25
C ILE A 88 30.68 -6.75 11.62
N SER A 89 29.96 -7.86 11.78
CA SER A 89 28.61 -7.99 11.23
C SER A 89 27.66 -6.97 11.85
N ASP A 90 27.74 -6.76 13.16
CA ASP A 90 26.92 -5.78 13.87
C ASP A 90 27.30 -4.33 13.48
N ILE A 91 28.60 -4.04 13.35
CA ILE A 91 29.09 -2.75 12.87
C ILE A 91 28.60 -2.47 11.44
N ILE A 92 28.63 -3.47 10.56
CA ILE A 92 28.11 -3.34 9.18
C ILE A 92 26.61 -3.05 9.24
N GLN A 93 25.86 -3.79 10.05
CA GLN A 93 24.41 -3.62 10.15
C GLN A 93 24.04 -2.22 10.66
N GLU A 94 24.73 -1.72 11.68
CA GLU A 94 24.57 -0.37 12.22
C GLU A 94 24.94 0.70 11.18
N ALA A 95 26.07 0.51 10.49
CA ALA A 95 26.54 1.45 9.48
C ALA A 95 25.60 1.54 8.27
N VAL A 96 25.13 0.41 7.73
CA VAL A 96 24.15 0.42 6.62
C VAL A 96 22.84 1.06 7.08
N SER A 97 22.40 0.79 8.31
CA SER A 97 21.21 1.43 8.89
C SER A 97 21.36 2.96 8.92
N ASN A 98 22.49 3.47 9.40
CA ASN A 98 22.80 4.90 9.43
C ASN A 98 22.86 5.53 8.02
N ILE A 99 23.50 4.82 7.07
CA ILE A 99 23.62 5.29 5.68
C ILE A 99 22.22 5.36 5.02
N SER A 100 21.41 4.32 5.20
CA SER A 100 20.05 4.24 4.64
C SER A 100 19.07 5.26 5.24
N GLU A 101 19.36 5.81 6.42
CA GLU A 101 18.51 6.83 7.04
C GLU A 101 18.43 8.12 6.19
N GLY A 102 19.48 8.43 5.41
CA GLY A 102 19.50 9.63 4.58
C GLY A 102 18.39 9.67 3.53
N VAL A 103 17.96 8.52 3.01
CA VAL A 103 16.92 8.44 1.96
C VAL A 103 15.50 8.40 2.51
N CYS A 104 15.32 8.26 3.83
CA CYS A 104 14.01 8.19 4.47
C CYS A 104 13.15 9.42 4.16
N HIS A 105 13.71 10.62 4.33
CA HIS A 105 12.97 11.86 4.16
C HIS A 105 12.57 12.12 2.69
N PRO A 106 13.48 12.06 1.70
CA PRO A 106 13.10 12.20 0.28
C PRO A 106 12.04 11.18 -0.16
N LEU A 107 12.17 9.91 0.27
CA LEU A 107 11.20 8.86 -0.04
C LEU A 107 9.82 9.19 0.55
N ARG A 108 9.80 9.56 1.84
CA ARG A 108 8.56 9.89 2.57
C ARG A 108 7.81 11.03 1.88
N VAL A 109 8.48 12.14 1.60
CA VAL A 109 7.86 13.32 0.98
C VAL A 109 7.19 12.96 -0.35
N ARG A 110 7.83 12.14 -1.20
CA ARG A 110 7.25 11.76 -2.49
C ARG A 110 6.09 10.79 -2.39
N ILE A 111 6.17 9.80 -1.51
CA ILE A 111 5.05 8.88 -1.29
C ILE A 111 3.85 9.63 -0.66
N GLU A 112 4.08 10.51 0.32
CA GLU A 112 3.03 11.33 0.93
C GLU A 112 2.35 12.25 -0.10
N GLN A 113 3.13 12.85 -1.00
CA GLN A 113 2.60 13.71 -2.05
C GLN A 113 1.68 12.92 -3.01
N ILE A 114 2.11 11.73 -3.44
CA ILE A 114 1.31 10.85 -4.31
C ILE A 114 0.00 10.48 -3.62
N LEU A 115 0.08 9.99 -2.37
CA LEU A 115 -1.09 9.59 -1.58
C LEU A 115 -2.09 10.74 -1.39
N SER A 116 -1.60 11.98 -1.32
CA SER A 116 -2.45 13.17 -1.16
C SER A 116 -3.09 13.63 -2.48
N SER A 117 -2.45 13.37 -3.62
CA SER A 117 -2.93 13.80 -4.95
C SER A 117 -3.73 12.75 -5.71
N GLU A 118 -3.58 11.46 -5.36
CA GLU A 118 -4.22 10.35 -6.05
C GLU A 118 -5.73 10.28 -5.71
N LEU A 119 -6.56 10.22 -6.74
CA LEU A 119 -8.02 10.20 -6.63
C LEU A 119 -8.58 8.78 -6.79
N ALA A 120 -7.85 7.90 -7.48
CA ALA A 120 -8.30 6.55 -7.74
C ALA A 120 -8.02 5.63 -6.55
N VAL A 121 -9.08 5.15 -5.91
CA VAL A 121 -9.01 4.22 -4.76
C VAL A 121 -8.22 2.96 -5.11
N THR A 122 -8.37 2.44 -6.33
CA THR A 122 -7.64 1.28 -6.84
C THR A 122 -6.11 1.52 -6.87
N ASN A 123 -5.66 2.73 -7.21
CA ASN A 123 -4.25 3.09 -7.21
C ASN A 123 -3.72 3.27 -5.78
N LEU A 124 -4.53 3.82 -4.87
CA LEU A 124 -4.18 3.91 -3.45
C LEU A 124 -4.01 2.51 -2.83
N TYR A 125 -4.92 1.57 -3.13
CA TYR A 125 -4.81 0.19 -2.66
C TYR A 125 -3.58 -0.52 -3.23
N HIS A 126 -3.28 -0.31 -4.51
CA HIS A 126 -2.04 -0.82 -5.11
C HIS A 126 -0.80 -0.24 -4.44
N THR A 127 -0.78 1.06 -4.17
CA THR A 127 0.35 1.73 -3.48
C THR A 127 0.55 1.16 -2.07
N TYR A 128 -0.53 0.98 -1.31
CA TYR A 128 -0.49 0.30 -0.01
C TYR A 128 0.14 -1.10 -0.12
N ASN A 129 -0.32 -1.93 -1.06
CA ASN A 129 0.21 -3.28 -1.26
C ASN A 129 1.69 -3.27 -1.65
N LEU A 130 2.08 -2.35 -2.51
CA LEU A 130 3.46 -2.21 -2.97
C LEU A 130 4.40 -1.81 -1.82
N VAL A 131 4.00 -0.83 -1.01
CA VAL A 131 4.75 -0.45 0.19
C VAL A 131 4.81 -1.60 1.18
N ARG A 132 3.70 -2.32 1.42
CA ARG A 132 3.66 -3.51 2.29
C ARG A 132 4.63 -4.60 1.83
N PHE A 133 4.65 -4.90 0.53
CA PHE A 133 5.60 -5.85 -0.05
C PHE A 133 7.05 -5.41 0.22
N TYR A 134 7.38 -4.14 -0.06
CA TYR A 134 8.74 -3.65 0.15
C TYR A 134 9.13 -3.57 1.64
N VAL A 135 8.20 -3.31 2.57
CA VAL A 135 8.47 -3.45 4.01
C VAL A 135 9.00 -4.85 4.32
N GLN A 136 8.39 -5.90 3.77
CA GLN A 136 8.84 -7.28 3.96
C GLN A 136 10.19 -7.55 3.30
N VAL A 137 10.40 -7.07 2.07
CA VAL A 137 11.68 -7.20 1.36
C VAL A 137 12.81 -6.53 2.13
N PHE A 138 12.64 -5.28 2.55
CA PHE A 138 13.65 -4.56 3.31
C PHE A 138 13.85 -5.09 4.72
N ASN A 139 12.84 -5.70 5.34
CA ASN A 139 12.98 -6.39 6.63
C ASN A 139 14.01 -7.54 6.57
N GLN A 140 14.21 -8.17 5.40
CA GLN A 140 15.22 -9.21 5.24
C GLN A 140 16.64 -8.64 5.09
N ILE A 141 16.77 -7.37 4.66
CA ILE A 141 18.05 -6.72 4.35
C ILE A 141 18.52 -5.83 5.51
N LEU A 142 17.59 -5.12 6.15
CA LEU A 142 17.83 -4.09 7.17
C LEU A 142 17.06 -4.41 8.46
N LEU A 143 17.66 -5.25 9.30
CA LEU A 143 17.14 -5.53 10.63
C LEU A 143 17.25 -4.26 11.51
N GLY A 144 16.12 -3.76 12.01
CA GLY A 144 16.07 -2.76 13.09
C GLY A 144 16.50 -1.33 12.75
N SER A 145 16.36 -0.89 11.49
CA SER A 145 16.78 0.46 11.06
C SER A 145 15.66 1.51 11.15
N ASN A 146 16.01 2.80 11.27
CA ASN A 146 15.06 3.92 11.12
C ASN A 146 14.38 3.94 9.74
N PHE A 147 15.06 3.38 8.73
CA PHE A 147 14.50 3.17 7.39
C PHE A 147 13.32 2.20 7.41
N LYS A 148 13.45 1.08 8.15
CA LYS A 148 12.33 0.16 8.37
C LYS A 148 11.14 0.88 9.01
N THR A 149 11.35 1.59 10.11
CA THR A 149 10.28 2.34 10.79
C THR A 149 9.61 3.33 9.84
N THR A 150 10.40 4.01 9.00
CA THR A 150 9.88 4.93 8.00
C THR A 150 8.98 4.24 6.98
N LEU A 151 9.35 3.06 6.49
CA LEU A 151 8.52 2.29 5.56
C LEU A 151 7.25 1.74 6.24
N GLU A 152 7.33 1.29 7.48
CA GLU A 152 6.16 0.84 8.26
C GLU A 152 5.18 1.99 8.51
N ASP A 153 5.67 3.19 8.81
CA ASP A 153 4.83 4.39 8.93
C ASP A 153 4.15 4.74 7.60
N LEU A 154 4.89 4.65 6.48
CA LEU A 154 4.35 4.88 5.14
C LEU A 154 3.33 3.83 4.74
N GLN A 155 3.51 2.57 5.15
CA GLN A 155 2.53 1.50 4.97
C GLN A 155 1.23 1.83 5.70
N LYS A 156 1.30 2.18 6.99
CA LYS A 156 0.14 2.57 7.81
C LYS A 156 -0.56 3.80 7.23
N LEU A 157 0.21 4.79 6.77
CA LEU A 157 -0.33 5.97 6.12
C LEU A 157 -1.09 5.60 4.85
N SER A 158 -0.49 4.76 4.00
CA SER A 158 -1.09 4.31 2.75
C SER A 158 -2.40 3.54 2.98
N GLU A 159 -2.43 2.64 3.98
CA GLU A 159 -3.64 1.92 4.39
C GLU A 159 -4.74 2.89 4.84
N ARG A 160 -4.40 3.83 5.73
CA ARG A 160 -5.35 4.82 6.24
C ARG A 160 -5.92 5.70 5.13
N THR A 161 -5.06 6.20 4.24
CA THR A 161 -5.48 7.05 3.11
C THR A 161 -6.38 6.28 2.16
N PHE A 162 -6.03 5.03 1.83
CA PHE A 162 -6.87 4.14 1.04
C PHE A 162 -8.25 3.92 1.67
N LEU A 163 -8.31 3.51 2.94
CA LEU A 163 -9.57 3.24 3.63
C LEU A 163 -10.45 4.49 3.72
N THR A 164 -9.84 5.64 4.00
CA THR A 164 -10.55 6.92 4.06
C THR A 164 -11.12 7.31 2.69
N ALA A 165 -10.35 7.12 1.61
CA ALA A 165 -10.80 7.39 0.26
C ALA A 165 -11.96 6.46 -0.16
N LEU A 166 -11.86 5.16 0.16
CA LEU A 166 -12.93 4.19 -0.08
C LEU A 166 -14.21 4.56 0.68
N GLN A 167 -14.10 4.85 1.97
CA GLN A 167 -15.24 5.28 2.80
C GLN A 167 -15.90 6.54 2.26
N ASN A 168 -15.09 7.51 1.81
CA ASN A 168 -15.62 8.74 1.20
C ASN A 168 -16.35 8.47 -0.12
N GLN A 169 -15.82 7.60 -0.99
CA GLN A 169 -16.53 7.22 -2.22
C GLN A 169 -17.85 6.49 -1.94
N VAL A 170 -17.84 5.55 -0.99
CA VAL A 170 -19.05 4.85 -0.55
C VAL A 170 -20.06 5.87 -0.02
N LYS A 171 -19.66 6.73 0.92
CA LYS A 171 -20.51 7.78 1.48
C LYS A 171 -21.08 8.70 0.40
N GLN A 172 -20.27 9.16 -0.54
CA GLN A 172 -20.72 10.05 -1.61
C GLN A 172 -21.80 9.39 -2.49
N LYS A 173 -21.62 8.12 -2.85
CA LYS A 173 -22.57 7.40 -3.72
C LYS A 173 -23.81 6.89 -2.99
N VAL A 174 -23.71 6.63 -1.70
CA VAL A 174 -24.78 6.10 -0.83
C VAL A 174 -25.65 7.22 -0.24
N LEU A 175 -25.05 8.32 0.26
CA LEU A 175 -25.74 9.35 1.05
C LEU A 175 -26.13 10.60 0.24
N GLU A 176 -25.33 11.02 -0.75
CA GLU A 176 -25.61 12.26 -1.50
C GLU A 176 -26.54 12.04 -2.72
N LYS A 177 -26.78 10.77 -3.07
CA LYS A 177 -27.61 10.36 -4.21
C LYS A 177 -28.49 9.15 -3.88
N VAL A 178 -29.36 9.27 -2.88
CA VAL A 178 -30.51 8.35 -2.79
C VAL A 178 -31.48 8.71 -3.92
N GLU A 179 -31.08 8.41 -5.16
CA GLU A 179 -31.92 8.45 -6.33
C GLU A 179 -33.05 7.44 -6.09
N ALA A 180 -34.29 7.86 -6.37
CA ALA A 180 -35.42 6.95 -6.27
C ALA A 180 -35.14 5.70 -7.13
N PRO A 181 -35.49 4.49 -6.64
CA PRO A 181 -35.36 3.28 -7.43
C PRO A 181 -35.94 3.47 -8.83
N HIS A 182 -35.27 2.93 -9.85
CA HIS A 182 -35.78 2.99 -11.21
C HIS A 182 -37.17 2.34 -11.27
N PRO A 183 -38.08 2.77 -12.17
CA PRO A 183 -39.37 2.11 -12.35
C PRO A 183 -39.27 0.59 -12.60
N ASP A 184 -38.16 0.15 -13.18
CA ASP A 184 -37.87 -1.28 -13.43
C ASP A 184 -37.34 -2.03 -12.19
N LEU A 185 -37.26 -1.36 -11.03
CA LEU A 185 -36.78 -1.90 -9.75
C LEU A 185 -35.35 -2.47 -9.83
N SER A 186 -34.55 -1.99 -10.78
CA SER A 186 -33.14 -2.35 -10.93
C SER A 186 -32.25 -1.58 -9.92
N PRO A 187 -31.08 -2.13 -9.55
CA PRO A 187 -30.13 -1.43 -8.69
C PRO A 187 -29.72 -0.08 -9.29
N SER A 188 -29.58 0.93 -8.45
CA SER A 188 -29.18 2.26 -8.91
C SER A 188 -27.76 2.25 -9.49
N SER A 189 -27.47 3.22 -10.36
CA SER A 189 -26.14 3.37 -10.97
C SER A 189 -25.01 3.51 -9.92
N GLY A 190 -25.32 4.08 -8.75
CA GLY A 190 -24.40 4.19 -7.63
C GLY A 190 -24.03 2.83 -7.01
N ILE A 191 -25.01 1.93 -6.86
CA ILE A 191 -24.80 0.57 -6.34
C ILE A 191 -23.93 -0.21 -7.33
N SER A 192 -24.29 -0.20 -8.60
CA SER A 192 -23.52 -0.89 -9.65
C SER A 192 -22.08 -0.37 -9.75
N TYR A 193 -21.88 0.95 -9.64
CA TYR A 193 -20.54 1.54 -9.60
C TYR A 193 -19.72 1.08 -8.38
N LEU A 194 -20.31 1.08 -7.17
CA LEU A 194 -19.60 0.67 -5.96
C LEU A 194 -19.25 -0.82 -5.95
N LEU A 195 -20.11 -1.67 -6.51
CA LEU A 195 -19.82 -3.10 -6.66
C LEU A 195 -18.77 -3.37 -7.74
N SER A 196 -18.78 -2.61 -8.84
CA SER A 196 -17.69 -2.62 -9.83
C SER A 196 -16.35 -2.22 -9.20
N LEU A 197 -16.33 -1.14 -8.41
CA LEU A 197 -15.14 -0.70 -7.69
C LEU A 197 -14.67 -1.76 -6.67
N LEU A 198 -15.61 -2.39 -5.96
CA LEU A 198 -15.30 -3.47 -5.03
C LEU A 198 -14.65 -4.65 -5.77
N GLN A 199 -15.17 -5.02 -6.94
CA GLN A 199 -14.61 -6.09 -7.79
C GLN A 199 -13.16 -5.75 -8.21
N ASP A 200 -12.93 -4.52 -8.68
CA ASP A 200 -11.58 -4.05 -9.06
C ASP A 200 -10.60 -4.18 -7.89
N ILE A 201 -10.99 -3.74 -6.69
CA ILE A 201 -10.12 -3.79 -5.50
C ILE A 201 -9.91 -5.23 -5.03
N LEU A 202 -10.98 -6.05 -4.96
CA LEU A 202 -10.89 -7.44 -4.52
C LEU A 202 -10.07 -8.30 -5.49
N SER A 203 -10.09 -7.98 -6.80
CA SER A 203 -9.23 -8.65 -7.78
C SER A 203 -7.75 -8.48 -7.42
N ILE A 204 -7.34 -7.28 -7.02
CA ILE A 204 -5.96 -6.99 -6.57
C ILE A 204 -5.71 -7.64 -5.21
N ALA A 205 -6.69 -7.61 -4.31
CA ALA A 205 -6.55 -8.18 -2.96
C ALA A 205 -6.38 -9.70 -2.99
N SER A 206 -7.01 -10.39 -3.94
CA SER A 206 -7.01 -11.86 -4.04
C SER A 206 -5.62 -12.47 -4.20
N VAL A 207 -4.67 -11.71 -4.77
CA VAL A 207 -3.28 -12.12 -5.01
C VAL A 207 -2.30 -11.57 -3.98
N ALA A 208 -2.77 -10.78 -3.02
CA ALA A 208 -1.93 -10.12 -2.02
C ALA A 208 -1.67 -10.99 -0.79
N GLU A 209 -0.60 -10.71 -0.05
CA GLU A 209 -0.35 -11.34 1.25
C GLU A 209 -1.31 -10.79 2.32
N GLY A 210 -1.80 -11.63 3.23
CA GLY A 210 -2.81 -11.22 4.22
C GLY A 210 -4.20 -10.95 3.61
N ARG A 211 -4.45 -11.47 2.40
CA ARG A 211 -5.69 -11.30 1.62
C ARG A 211 -6.99 -11.51 2.40
N GLN A 212 -7.05 -12.47 3.33
CA GLN A 212 -8.27 -12.75 4.08
C GLN A 212 -8.76 -11.54 4.89
N ASP A 213 -7.86 -10.88 5.64
CA ASP A 213 -8.21 -9.75 6.48
C ASP A 213 -8.52 -8.52 5.63
N ASP A 214 -7.71 -8.25 4.60
CA ASP A 214 -7.92 -7.13 3.68
C ASP A 214 -9.26 -7.27 2.97
N MET A 215 -9.53 -8.42 2.36
CA MET A 215 -10.79 -8.66 1.63
C MET A 215 -12.00 -8.51 2.55
N ASN A 216 -11.93 -9.03 3.78
CA ASN A 216 -13.01 -8.87 4.75
C ASN A 216 -13.22 -7.42 5.18
N LYS A 217 -12.15 -6.67 5.44
CA LYS A 217 -12.23 -5.23 5.78
C LYS A 217 -12.83 -4.43 4.62
N ILE A 218 -12.37 -4.68 3.39
CA ILE A 218 -12.82 -3.98 2.18
C ILE A 218 -14.29 -4.30 1.90
N ALA A 219 -14.67 -5.58 1.93
CA ALA A 219 -16.05 -6.00 1.76
C ALA A 219 -16.96 -5.39 2.84
N THR A 220 -16.55 -5.35 4.11
CA THR A 220 -17.31 -4.67 5.18
C THR A 220 -17.52 -3.20 4.86
N CYS A 221 -16.47 -2.52 4.43
CA CYS A 221 -16.49 -1.09 4.17
C CYS A 221 -17.46 -0.69 3.06
N VAL A 222 -17.74 -1.59 2.11
CA VAL A 222 -18.61 -1.31 0.96
C VAL A 222 -20.00 -1.91 1.12
N ILE A 223 -20.09 -3.19 1.51
CA ILE A 223 -21.36 -3.94 1.54
C ILE A 223 -22.27 -3.45 2.67
N GLU A 224 -21.74 -3.17 3.85
CA GLU A 224 -22.56 -2.77 5.00
C GLU A 224 -23.28 -1.43 4.75
N PRO A 225 -22.60 -0.36 4.28
CA PRO A 225 -23.30 0.88 3.93
C PRO A 225 -24.25 0.73 2.73
N LEU A 226 -23.92 -0.13 1.77
CA LEU A 226 -24.78 -0.42 0.63
C LEU A 226 -26.10 -1.08 1.08
N LEU A 227 -26.03 -2.10 1.95
CA LEU A 227 -27.22 -2.76 2.50
C LEU A 227 -28.14 -1.78 3.23
N GLN A 228 -27.55 -0.90 4.04
CA GLN A 228 -28.31 0.14 4.74
C GLN A 228 -29.00 1.11 3.78
N ALA A 229 -28.30 1.58 2.73
CA ALA A 229 -28.91 2.48 1.75
C ALA A 229 -29.97 1.80 0.88
N VAL A 230 -29.75 0.55 0.47
CA VAL A 230 -30.74 -0.21 -0.29
C VAL A 230 -32.00 -0.39 0.54
N THR A 231 -31.87 -0.79 1.82
CA THR A 231 -33.01 -0.96 2.73
C THR A 231 -33.79 0.34 2.93
N LEU A 232 -33.09 1.45 3.14
CA LEU A 232 -33.70 2.78 3.29
C LEU A 232 -34.38 3.28 2.01
N SER A 233 -33.83 2.93 0.84
CA SER A 233 -34.42 3.27 -0.45
C SER A 233 -35.66 2.44 -0.72
N ALA A 234 -35.60 1.14 -0.40
CA ALA A 234 -36.68 0.19 -0.56
C ALA A 234 -37.87 0.52 0.34
N SER A 235 -37.65 1.01 1.56
CA SER A 235 -38.72 1.35 2.51
C SER A 235 -39.65 2.48 2.04
N ARG A 236 -39.32 3.15 0.92
CA ARG A 236 -40.15 4.19 0.29
C ARG A 236 -41.10 3.63 -0.78
N LEU A 237 -40.96 2.34 -1.12
CA LEU A 237 -41.76 1.65 -2.13
C LEU A 237 -42.94 0.89 -1.50
N ALA A 238 -43.88 0.46 -2.35
CA ALA A 238 -44.92 -0.48 -1.95
C ALA A 238 -44.33 -1.86 -1.63
N THR A 239 -45.01 -2.67 -0.82
CA THR A 239 -44.49 -3.94 -0.30
C THR A 239 -43.96 -4.91 -1.37
N SER A 240 -44.68 -5.05 -2.49
CA SER A 240 -44.25 -5.88 -3.62
C SER A 240 -42.98 -5.35 -4.30
N ASP A 241 -42.96 -4.04 -4.54
CA ASP A 241 -41.89 -3.37 -5.26
C ASP A 241 -40.62 -3.28 -4.40
N MET A 242 -40.80 -3.11 -3.10
CA MET A 242 -39.76 -3.18 -2.08
C MET A 242 -39.05 -4.54 -2.12
N ALA A 243 -39.82 -5.65 -2.10
CA ALA A 243 -39.25 -7.00 -2.12
C ALA A 243 -38.46 -7.26 -3.42
N VAL A 244 -39.02 -6.91 -4.58
CA VAL A 244 -38.35 -7.09 -5.88
C VAL A 244 -37.07 -6.26 -5.97
N TYR A 245 -37.10 -4.99 -5.55
CA TYR A 245 -35.92 -4.13 -5.55
C TYR A 245 -34.82 -4.65 -4.61
N LEU A 246 -35.19 -5.10 -3.40
CA LEU A 246 -34.25 -5.70 -2.45
C LEU A 246 -33.61 -6.95 -3.02
N LEU A 247 -34.40 -7.88 -3.57
CA LEU A 247 -33.90 -9.10 -4.20
C LEU A 247 -32.92 -8.81 -5.34
N ASN A 248 -33.22 -7.84 -6.21
CA ASN A 248 -32.33 -7.45 -7.30
C ASN A 248 -30.99 -6.90 -6.78
N CYS A 249 -31.01 -6.07 -5.72
CA CYS A 249 -29.81 -5.52 -5.12
C CYS A 249 -28.98 -6.59 -4.39
N LEU A 250 -29.64 -7.43 -3.58
CA LEU A 250 -29.00 -8.52 -2.85
C LEU A 250 -28.37 -9.53 -3.82
N HIS A 251 -29.08 -9.90 -4.89
CA HIS A 251 -28.55 -10.79 -5.92
C HIS A 251 -27.30 -10.23 -6.59
N LEU A 252 -27.27 -8.92 -6.88
CA LEU A 252 -26.09 -8.28 -7.47
C LEU A 252 -24.90 -8.29 -6.49
N MET A 253 -25.14 -8.03 -5.20
CA MET A 253 -24.11 -8.11 -4.16
C MET A 253 -23.57 -9.54 -4.03
N GLN A 254 -24.45 -10.54 -3.96
CA GLN A 254 -24.09 -11.96 -3.88
C GLN A 254 -23.26 -12.38 -5.09
N SER A 255 -23.72 -12.06 -6.30
CA SER A 255 -23.01 -12.42 -7.54
C SER A 255 -21.62 -11.80 -7.62
N THR A 256 -21.45 -10.59 -7.08
CA THR A 256 -20.15 -9.92 -7.00
C THR A 256 -19.22 -10.63 -6.01
N LEU A 257 -19.73 -10.98 -4.82
CA LEU A 257 -18.93 -11.58 -3.76
C LEU A 257 -18.64 -13.07 -3.99
N ALA A 258 -19.52 -13.80 -4.69
CA ALA A 258 -19.38 -15.22 -4.97
C ALA A 258 -18.14 -15.59 -5.80
N LEU A 259 -17.52 -14.60 -6.45
CA LEU A 259 -16.29 -14.76 -7.23
C LEU A 259 -15.03 -14.84 -6.35
N TYR A 260 -15.15 -14.57 -5.05
CA TYR A 260 -14.01 -14.38 -4.16
C TYR A 260 -14.04 -15.33 -2.96
N GLU A 261 -12.86 -15.85 -2.61
CA GLU A 261 -12.68 -16.64 -1.39
C GLU A 261 -12.94 -15.79 -0.14
N PHE A 262 -13.28 -16.46 0.98
CA PHE A 262 -13.51 -15.84 2.31
C PHE A 262 -14.76 -14.97 2.42
N MET A 263 -15.70 -15.07 1.47
CA MET A 263 -16.97 -14.34 1.47
C MET A 263 -18.16 -15.16 2.01
N ASP A 264 -17.94 -16.41 2.43
CA ASP A 264 -19.00 -17.38 2.78
C ASP A 264 -19.98 -16.84 3.83
N GLU A 265 -19.47 -16.33 4.96
CA GLU A 265 -20.31 -15.77 6.03
C GLU A 265 -21.19 -14.60 5.55
N ARG A 266 -20.69 -13.81 4.60
CA ARG A 266 -21.47 -12.69 4.01
C ARG A 266 -22.49 -13.19 3.02
N LEU A 267 -22.13 -14.17 2.19
CA LEU A 267 -23.04 -14.79 1.24
C LEU A 267 -24.21 -15.45 1.98
N GLU A 268 -23.95 -16.15 3.08
CA GLU A 268 -24.97 -16.74 3.95
C GLU A 268 -25.91 -15.67 4.53
N ARG A 269 -25.37 -14.55 5.04
CA ARG A 269 -26.20 -13.44 5.55
C ARG A 269 -27.07 -12.80 4.47
N LEU A 270 -26.49 -12.54 3.29
CA LEU A 270 -27.23 -12.00 2.15
C LEU A 270 -28.32 -12.97 1.68
N GLN A 271 -28.03 -14.27 1.72
CA GLN A 271 -28.98 -15.33 1.36
C GLN A 271 -30.15 -15.39 2.33
N ALA A 272 -29.89 -15.36 3.63
CA ALA A 272 -30.94 -15.32 4.65
C ALA A 272 -31.84 -14.07 4.51
N GLN A 273 -31.26 -12.91 4.16
CA GLN A 273 -32.04 -11.70 3.88
C GLN A 273 -32.88 -11.82 2.61
N SER A 274 -32.36 -12.49 1.58
CA SER A 274 -33.07 -12.74 0.32
C SER A 274 -34.28 -13.65 0.56
N GLU A 275 -34.10 -14.75 1.30
CA GLU A 275 -35.18 -15.68 1.66
C GLU A 275 -36.29 -15.00 2.47
N ALA A 276 -35.93 -14.13 3.40
CA ALA A 276 -36.90 -13.36 4.19
C ALA A 276 -37.73 -12.34 3.38
N GLN A 277 -37.37 -12.03 2.12
CA GLN A 277 -38.20 -11.21 1.22
C GLN A 277 -39.14 -12.04 0.35
N LEU A 278 -38.98 -13.36 0.31
CA LEU A 278 -39.82 -14.29 -0.45
C LEU A 278 -41.00 -14.84 0.37
N ASP A 279 -40.87 -14.86 1.69
CA ASP A 279 -41.89 -15.23 2.68
C ASP A 279 -42.91 -14.09 2.92
#